data_AF-A0A6C0DE93-F1
#
_entry.id   AF-A0A6C0DE93-F1
#
_cell.length_a   1.000
_cell.length_b   1.000
_cell.length_c   1.000
_cell.angle_alpha   90.00
_cell.angle_beta   90.00
_cell.angle_gamma   90.00
#
_symmetry.space_group_name_H-M   'P 1'
#
loop_
_entity.id
_entity.type
_entity.pdbx_description
1 polymer ?
#
loop_
_entity_poly.entity_id
_entity_poly.type
_entity_poly.pdbx_seq_one_letter_code
_entity_poly.pdbx_strand_id
1 'polypeptide(L)'
;MTCQAPIQQGARKGELCGRETTEQYCSKHKRQAIMDKAKQDNIKYCDIARGCYTVLADHEAKCTRCLHRSRINDRKANDKKRQDPNLCLDCGRTLTEEIRAKGKHDKPLRRCVPCYEKLLKQESERPDRERNFKAEACTNKHVIWNHYVKGAKKRGIHFALSKTLFESLIVKPCFYCNHKKEGEVNGIDRVDNQKGYMEENVVPCCEICNVLKGSQHPQEFIDKMQAIHVYQTTNRPILDALVEKWSTTYRSKTTPSYKTYEKGANTRNISFEISEIEFSEMIKQSCYLCGLSDKNGIDRFDNSKGYLLENCRPCCGHCNLMKKDQTYESIIRNAEQIHTKYEELTRWISTKEVGIRASKIESRIKVENPETQSTIPLEYKPLNEVILPQEQTPNDIRQLLEEKEEAVPIPKQWKTKQIYEFIQENKENEYKTYCEQNNTVQPTWNEIWIAFVLSVKGKSYQDSERIIRSFVENLRRIRHHALCAKDTVEREDREQWPAITVAKSFLEGKLDKFKAYTETRAGEKPEDPTWIKRWSTFVESLEENRDDAHALKSTCSKFMAAQRIKKYRASKTMINLK
;
A
#
# COMPACT_ATOMS: atom_id res chain seq x y z
N MET A 1 -7.59 -36.59 24.23
CA MET A 1 -6.65 -35.66 24.90
C MET A 1 -7.25 -34.26 24.97
N THR A 2 -6.63 -33.31 25.67
CA THR A 2 -7.16 -31.93 25.79
C THR A 2 -6.35 -30.95 24.94
N CYS A 3 -7.06 -30.00 24.34
CA CYS A 3 -6.48 -29.00 23.44
C CYS A 3 -5.47 -28.12 24.17
N GLN A 4 -4.23 -28.11 23.67
CA GLN A 4 -3.09 -27.41 24.26
C GLN A 4 -2.94 -25.94 23.82
N ALA A 5 -3.89 -25.41 23.04
CA ALA A 5 -3.82 -24.01 22.62
C ALA A 5 -4.06 -23.04 23.80
N PRO A 6 -3.20 -22.01 23.97
CA PRO A 6 -3.43 -20.96 24.96
C PRO A 6 -4.55 -20.01 24.53
N ILE A 7 -5.42 -19.63 25.46
CA ILE A 7 -6.49 -18.68 25.25
C ILE A 7 -5.90 -17.27 25.09
N GLN A 8 -6.18 -16.61 23.97
CA GLN A 8 -5.55 -15.32 23.63
C GLN A 8 -6.34 -14.08 24.12
N GLN A 9 -7.61 -14.24 24.50
CA GLN A 9 -8.52 -13.14 24.85
C GLN A 9 -9.50 -13.51 25.96
N GLY A 10 -10.03 -12.51 26.68
CA GLY A 10 -11.03 -12.69 27.75
C GLY A 10 -10.43 -12.96 29.13
N ALA A 11 -11.29 -13.27 30.11
CA ALA A 11 -10.90 -13.43 31.52
C ALA A 11 -9.95 -14.61 31.78
N ARG A 12 -9.96 -15.62 30.91
CA ARG A 12 -9.13 -16.83 30.99
C ARG A 12 -7.88 -16.76 30.09
N LYS A 13 -7.46 -15.55 29.70
CA LYS A 13 -6.30 -15.34 28.82
C LYS A 13 -5.04 -15.92 29.46
N GLY A 14 -4.31 -16.75 28.71
CA GLY A 14 -3.11 -17.45 29.16
C GLY A 14 -3.36 -18.90 29.62
N GLU A 15 -4.60 -19.27 29.95
CA GLU A 15 -4.94 -20.66 30.25
C GLU A 15 -5.04 -21.53 28.99
N LEU A 16 -4.90 -22.85 29.14
CA LEU A 16 -5.13 -23.81 28.05
C LEU A 16 -6.63 -23.95 27.74
N CYS A 17 -6.96 -24.14 26.46
CA CYS A 17 -8.34 -24.30 26.00
C CYS A 17 -9.08 -25.43 26.72
N GLY A 18 -8.41 -26.56 26.99
CA GLY A 18 -8.98 -27.67 27.76
C GLY A 18 -10.12 -28.46 27.10
N ARG A 19 -10.50 -28.16 25.84
CA ARG A 19 -11.51 -28.93 25.10
C ARG A 19 -10.97 -30.31 24.73
N GLU A 20 -11.81 -31.33 24.82
CA GLU A 20 -11.48 -32.66 24.33
C GLU A 20 -11.25 -32.66 22.82
N THR A 21 -10.21 -33.37 22.38
CA THR A 21 -9.82 -33.49 20.98
C THR A 21 -8.98 -34.76 20.78
N THR A 22 -9.02 -35.29 19.56
CA THR A 22 -8.18 -36.39 19.07
C THR A 22 -6.81 -35.90 18.58
N GLU A 23 -6.64 -34.59 18.37
CA GLU A 23 -5.43 -33.93 17.89
C GLU A 23 -4.86 -32.96 18.94
N GLN A 24 -3.64 -32.46 18.73
CA GLN A 24 -2.98 -31.59 19.72
C GLN A 24 -3.77 -30.29 19.98
N TYR A 25 -4.50 -29.84 18.96
CA TYR A 25 -5.34 -28.65 18.98
C TYR A 25 -6.76 -28.98 18.54
N CYS A 26 -7.77 -28.40 19.19
CA CYS A 26 -9.16 -28.59 18.77
C CYS A 26 -9.46 -27.84 17.47
N SER A 27 -10.62 -28.15 16.86
CA SER A 27 -11.09 -27.53 15.59
C SER A 27 -11.14 -25.99 15.60
N LYS A 28 -11.27 -25.37 16.78
CA LYS A 28 -11.24 -23.90 16.93
C LYS A 28 -9.83 -23.30 16.97
N HIS A 29 -8.82 -24.13 17.19
CA HIS A 29 -7.42 -23.71 17.35
C HIS A 29 -6.49 -24.29 16.26
N LYS A 30 -7.04 -24.68 15.09
CA LYS A 30 -6.26 -25.11 13.92
C LYS A 30 -5.13 -24.12 13.52
N ARG A 31 -5.35 -22.81 13.70
CA ARG A 31 -4.32 -21.80 13.43
C ARG A 31 -3.12 -21.86 14.38
N GLN A 32 -3.30 -22.37 15.61
CA GLN A 32 -2.21 -22.60 16.54
C GLN A 32 -1.33 -23.75 16.05
N ALA A 33 -1.93 -24.82 15.53
CA ALA A 33 -1.22 -25.92 14.86
C ALA A 33 -0.34 -25.39 13.72
N ILE A 34 -0.88 -24.51 12.88
CA ILE A 34 -0.15 -23.89 11.77
C ILE A 34 1.00 -23.01 12.27
N MET A 35 0.81 -22.24 13.34
CA MET A 35 1.88 -21.42 13.92
C MET A 35 3.04 -22.25 14.46
N ASP A 36 2.75 -23.37 15.10
CA ASP A 36 3.80 -24.21 15.68
C ASP A 36 4.52 -25.04 14.61
N LYS A 37 3.78 -25.54 13.61
CA LYS A 37 4.37 -26.13 12.40
C LYS A 37 5.30 -25.15 11.67
N ALA A 38 4.87 -23.91 11.49
CA ALA A 38 5.67 -22.86 10.86
C ALA A 38 6.99 -22.59 11.60
N LYS A 39 6.97 -22.63 12.94
CA LYS A 39 8.19 -22.50 13.76
C LYS A 39 9.10 -23.70 13.62
N GLN A 40 8.55 -24.91 13.58
CA GLN A 40 9.30 -26.14 13.40
C GLN A 40 10.00 -26.19 12.03
N ASP A 41 9.28 -25.78 10.99
CA ASP A 41 9.76 -25.81 9.60
C ASP A 41 10.56 -24.56 9.20
N ASN A 42 10.75 -23.61 10.14
CA ASN A 42 11.38 -22.30 9.91
C ASN A 42 10.75 -21.51 8.74
N ILE A 43 9.42 -21.58 8.61
CA ILE A 43 8.65 -20.89 7.58
C ILE A 43 8.01 -19.62 8.15
N LYS A 44 8.21 -18.48 7.50
CA LYS A 44 7.58 -17.22 7.87
C LYS A 44 6.32 -16.96 7.05
N TYR A 45 5.15 -17.13 7.65
CA TYR A 45 3.87 -16.79 7.00
C TYR A 45 3.47 -15.32 7.19
N CYS A 46 2.71 -14.77 6.24
CA CYS A 46 2.33 -13.36 6.23
C CYS A 46 1.47 -12.89 7.42
N ASP A 47 0.31 -13.51 7.67
CA ASP A 47 -0.61 -13.13 8.75
C ASP A 47 -1.55 -14.30 9.06
N ILE A 48 -1.04 -15.31 9.78
CA ILE A 48 -1.81 -16.52 10.15
C ILE A 48 -3.08 -16.14 10.92
N ALA A 49 -3.00 -15.13 11.81
CA ALA A 49 -4.11 -14.68 12.61
C ALA A 49 -5.28 -14.15 11.75
N ARG A 50 -4.99 -13.50 10.61
CA ARG A 50 -5.98 -13.07 9.63
C ARG A 50 -6.21 -14.04 8.47
N GLY A 51 -5.60 -15.24 8.53
CA GLY A 51 -5.78 -16.29 7.53
C GLY A 51 -4.99 -16.08 6.23
N CYS A 52 -3.86 -15.34 6.28
CA CYS A 52 -2.93 -15.20 5.16
C CYS A 52 -1.71 -16.09 5.38
N TYR A 53 -1.60 -17.15 4.59
CA TYR A 53 -0.54 -18.16 4.68
C TYR A 53 0.44 -18.09 3.51
N THR A 54 0.58 -16.92 2.87
CA THR A 54 1.71 -16.69 1.95
C THR A 54 3.01 -16.84 2.72
N VAL A 55 3.95 -17.61 2.19
CA VAL A 55 5.34 -17.70 2.68
C VAL A 55 6.10 -16.43 2.27
N LEU A 56 6.74 -15.79 3.24
CA LEU A 56 7.51 -14.55 3.06
C LEU A 56 9.00 -14.87 2.92
N ALA A 57 9.68 -14.10 2.08
CA ALA A 57 11.15 -14.04 2.12
C ALA A 57 11.64 -13.30 3.38
N ASP A 58 12.90 -13.49 3.77
CA ASP A 58 13.45 -12.93 5.01
C ASP A 58 13.29 -11.41 5.13
N HIS A 59 13.45 -10.71 4.01
CA HIS A 59 13.34 -9.25 3.91
C HIS A 59 11.88 -8.75 3.89
N GLU A 60 10.90 -9.63 3.74
CA GLU A 60 9.49 -9.26 3.64
C GLU A 60 8.79 -9.27 5.01
N ALA A 61 8.05 -8.21 5.28
CA ALA A 61 7.20 -8.12 6.48
C ALA A 61 5.75 -8.58 6.22
N LYS A 62 5.27 -8.47 4.97
CA LYS A 62 3.91 -8.84 4.52
C LYS A 62 3.97 -9.17 3.04
N CYS A 63 3.11 -10.09 2.59
CA CYS A 63 2.94 -10.35 1.17
C CYS A 63 2.35 -9.12 0.46
N THR A 64 2.53 -9.04 -0.86
CA THR A 64 2.11 -7.90 -1.68
C THR A 64 0.65 -7.54 -1.45
N ARG A 65 -0.23 -8.54 -1.34
CA ARG A 65 -1.67 -8.35 -1.09
C ARG A 65 -1.97 -7.76 0.29
N CYS A 66 -1.43 -8.34 1.36
CA CYS A 66 -1.67 -7.83 2.73
C CYS A 66 -1.03 -6.46 2.94
N LEU A 67 0.12 -6.20 2.31
CA LEU A 67 0.77 -4.90 2.29
C LEU A 67 -0.09 -3.87 1.57
N HIS A 68 -0.63 -4.22 0.40
CA HIS A 68 -1.54 -3.39 -0.37
C HIS A 68 -2.79 -3.00 0.42
N ARG A 69 -3.48 -3.99 1.03
CA ARG A 69 -4.64 -3.75 1.89
C ARG A 69 -4.30 -2.84 3.08
N SER A 70 -3.14 -3.04 3.70
CA SER A 70 -2.65 -2.19 4.79
C SER A 70 -2.45 -0.75 4.33
N ARG A 71 -1.89 -0.52 3.13
CA ARG A 71 -1.70 0.82 2.53
C ARG A 71 -3.02 1.53 2.21
N ILE A 72 -4.07 0.79 1.82
CA ILE A 72 -5.42 1.37 1.62
C ILE A 72 -5.99 1.81 2.97
N ASN A 73 -5.93 0.95 3.98
CA ASN A 73 -6.45 1.26 5.31
C ASN A 73 -5.73 2.45 5.96
N ASP A 74 -4.39 2.50 5.86
CA ASP A 74 -3.60 3.64 6.33
C ASP A 74 -4.03 4.94 5.65
N ARG A 75 -4.23 4.91 4.33
CA ARG A 75 -4.69 6.07 3.59
C ARG A 75 -6.06 6.54 4.06
N LYS A 76 -7.03 5.63 4.21
CA LYS A 76 -8.37 5.96 4.72
C LYS A 76 -8.31 6.57 6.12
N ALA A 77 -7.54 5.97 7.02
CA ALA A 77 -7.39 6.47 8.39
C ALA A 77 -6.73 7.87 8.44
N ASN A 78 -5.79 8.12 7.53
CA ASN A 78 -5.00 9.36 7.49
C ASN A 78 -5.49 10.37 6.44
N ASP A 79 -6.63 10.13 5.79
CA ASP A 79 -7.08 10.89 4.61
C ASP A 79 -7.30 12.37 4.95
N LYS A 80 -8.00 12.61 6.07
CA LYS A 80 -8.28 13.96 6.58
C LYS A 80 -7.00 14.81 6.73
N LYS A 81 -5.95 14.28 7.38
CA LYS A 81 -4.68 15.00 7.55
C LYS A 81 -3.84 15.10 6.26
N ARG A 82 -4.09 14.25 5.26
CA ARG A 82 -3.43 14.36 3.95
C ARG A 82 -4.04 15.47 3.11
N GLN A 83 -5.37 15.62 3.15
CA GLN A 83 -6.13 16.63 2.40
C GLN A 83 -5.97 18.03 3.02
N ASP A 84 -5.97 18.15 4.34
CA ASP A 84 -5.83 19.43 5.02
C ASP A 84 -4.34 19.86 5.12
N PRO A 85 -3.93 20.96 4.46
CA PRO A 85 -2.55 21.44 4.52
C PRO A 85 -2.16 21.98 5.89
N ASN A 86 -3.13 22.32 6.75
CA ASN A 86 -2.91 22.85 8.08
C ASN A 86 -2.82 21.75 9.15
N LEU A 87 -2.90 20.47 8.80
CA LEU A 87 -2.68 19.37 9.73
C LEU A 87 -1.29 18.77 9.57
N CYS A 88 -0.66 18.44 10.70
CA CYS A 88 0.61 17.71 10.73
C CYS A 88 0.45 16.31 10.11
N LEU A 89 1.32 15.94 9.17
CA LEU A 89 1.26 14.65 8.48
C LEU A 89 1.47 13.44 9.42
N ASP A 90 2.17 13.61 10.54
CA ASP A 90 2.38 12.55 11.52
C ASP A 90 1.24 12.48 12.53
N CYS A 91 1.13 13.49 13.40
CA CYS A 91 0.24 13.47 14.55
C CYS A 91 -1.16 14.02 14.27
N GLY A 92 -1.40 14.66 13.11
CA GLY A 92 -2.70 15.25 12.78
C GLY A 92 -3.06 16.52 13.57
N ARG A 93 -2.14 17.10 14.36
CA ARG A 93 -2.34 18.37 15.06
C ARG A 93 -2.41 19.54 14.07
N THR A 94 -3.27 20.52 14.34
CA THR A 94 -3.33 21.79 13.60
C THR A 94 -2.02 22.59 13.72
N LEU A 95 -1.49 23.03 12.59
CA LEU A 95 -0.22 23.74 12.43
C LEU A 95 -0.43 25.25 12.42
N THR A 96 -0.08 25.91 13.52
CA THR A 96 0.13 27.37 13.61
C THR A 96 1.55 27.73 13.17
N GLU A 97 1.84 29.02 12.95
CA GLU A 97 3.19 29.46 12.55
C GLU A 97 4.28 29.08 13.56
N GLU A 98 3.97 29.16 14.86
CA GLU A 98 4.88 28.85 15.97
C GLU A 98 5.20 27.34 16.07
N ILE A 99 4.21 26.49 15.78
CA ILE A 99 4.31 25.03 15.95
C ILE A 99 4.82 24.36 14.67
N ARG A 100 4.78 25.06 13.54
CA ARG A 100 5.16 24.53 12.22
C ARG A 100 6.67 24.45 12.09
N ALA A 101 7.16 23.24 11.79
CA ALA A 101 8.58 23.03 11.56
C ALA A 101 9.05 23.74 10.28
N LYS A 102 10.32 24.16 10.26
CA LYS A 102 10.95 24.77 9.11
C LYS A 102 12.10 23.88 8.60
N GLY A 103 12.20 23.73 7.29
CA GLY A 103 13.21 22.93 6.61
C GLY A 103 14.37 23.78 6.10
N LYS A 104 15.09 23.26 5.08
CA LYS A 104 16.13 24.01 4.37
C LYS A 104 15.57 25.31 3.79
N HIS A 105 16.35 26.39 3.88
CA HIS A 105 15.97 27.74 3.45
C HIS A 105 14.72 28.30 4.14
N ASP A 106 14.53 27.96 5.42
CA ASP A 106 13.41 28.43 6.28
C ASP A 106 12.00 28.12 5.73
N LYS A 107 11.89 27.13 4.84
CA LYS A 107 10.60 26.78 4.23
C LYS A 107 9.69 26.04 5.21
N PRO A 108 8.42 26.44 5.36
CA PRO A 108 7.48 25.79 6.25
C PRO A 108 7.18 24.35 5.80
N LEU A 109 7.18 23.42 6.74
CA LEU A 109 6.91 22.00 6.51
C LEU A 109 5.49 21.63 6.95
N ARG A 110 4.92 20.58 6.33
CA ARG A 110 3.65 19.97 6.79
C ARG A 110 3.83 19.05 8.00
N ARG A 111 4.65 19.47 8.95
CA ARG A 111 4.95 18.76 10.21
C ARG A 111 5.10 19.78 11.33
N CYS A 112 4.71 19.40 12.55
CA CYS A 112 5.03 20.21 13.73
C CYS A 112 6.48 19.98 14.17
N VAL A 113 7.04 20.95 14.90
CA VAL A 113 8.43 20.90 15.41
C VAL A 113 8.76 19.56 16.09
N PRO A 114 7.97 19.04 17.06
CA PRO A 114 8.31 17.77 17.72
C PRO A 114 8.33 16.56 16.77
N CYS A 115 7.42 16.53 15.79
CA CYS A 115 7.37 15.43 14.82
C CYS A 115 8.55 15.50 13.84
N TYR A 116 8.98 16.72 13.48
CA TYR A 116 10.13 16.92 12.62
C TYR A 116 11.45 16.59 13.33
N GLU A 117 11.62 16.99 14.59
CA GLU A 117 12.79 16.60 15.41
C GLU A 117 12.92 15.09 15.56
N LYS A 118 11.79 14.41 15.83
CA LYS A 118 11.75 12.94 15.85
C LYS A 118 12.17 12.33 14.53
N LEU A 119 11.71 12.90 13.40
CA LEU A 119 12.12 12.46 12.07
C LEU A 119 13.61 12.66 11.85
N LEU A 120 14.16 13.83 12.22
CA LEU A 120 15.60 14.12 12.07
C LEU A 120 16.46 13.13 12.85
N LYS A 121 16.09 12.79 14.09
CA LYS A 121 16.78 11.77 14.87
C LYS A 121 16.77 10.42 14.18
N GLN A 122 15.62 9.99 13.66
CA GLN A 122 15.52 8.74 12.91
C GLN A 122 16.35 8.76 11.63
N GLU A 123 16.38 9.86 10.88
CA GLU A 123 17.21 9.98 9.68
C GLU A 123 18.72 9.98 10.03
N SER A 124 19.13 10.55 11.17
CA SER A 124 20.53 10.50 11.63
C SER A 124 21.01 9.12 12.08
N GLU A 125 20.07 8.26 12.53
CA GLU A 125 20.36 6.88 12.93
C GLU A 125 20.32 5.91 11.74
N ARG A 126 19.80 6.34 10.58
CA ARG A 126 19.77 5.50 9.39
C ARG A 126 21.16 5.39 8.79
N PRO A 127 21.57 4.19 8.36
CA PRO A 127 22.82 4.05 7.63
C PRO A 127 22.75 4.87 6.34
N ASP A 128 23.88 5.45 5.95
CA ASP A 128 24.00 6.16 4.69
C ASP A 128 23.63 5.22 3.54
N ARG A 129 22.57 5.59 2.83
CA ARG A 129 22.12 4.85 1.65
C ARG A 129 22.69 5.52 0.42
N GLU A 130 23.63 4.86 -0.23
CA GLU A 130 24.05 5.26 -1.57
C GLU A 130 22.91 4.99 -2.55
N ARG A 131 22.31 6.07 -3.07
CA ARG A 131 21.16 5.99 -3.96
C ARG A 131 21.62 5.84 -5.39
N ASN A 132 21.34 4.68 -6.00
CA ASN A 132 21.60 4.48 -7.42
C ASN A 132 20.48 5.06 -8.29
N PHE A 133 20.60 6.35 -8.62
CA PHE A 133 19.63 7.06 -9.46
C PHE A 133 19.45 6.44 -10.85
N LYS A 134 20.50 5.82 -11.42
CA LYS A 134 20.44 5.18 -12.75
C LYS A 134 19.62 3.91 -12.72
N ALA A 135 19.76 3.09 -11.67
CA ALA A 135 18.94 1.89 -11.49
C ALA A 135 17.47 2.24 -11.22
N GLU A 136 17.22 3.25 -10.40
CA GLU A 136 15.86 3.76 -10.16
C GLU A 136 15.22 4.33 -11.43
N ALA A 137 16.00 5.01 -12.27
CA ALA A 137 15.52 5.51 -13.56
C ALA A 137 15.22 4.38 -14.56
N CYS A 138 15.95 3.26 -14.50
CA CYS A 138 15.68 2.07 -15.31
C CYS A 138 14.30 1.45 -15.00
N THR A 139 13.92 1.42 -13.72
CA THR A 139 12.58 0.99 -13.30
C THR A 139 11.51 2.05 -13.58
N ASN A 140 11.86 3.34 -13.53
CA ASN A 140 10.93 4.47 -13.68
C ASN A 140 11.19 5.29 -14.96
N LYS A 141 11.21 4.63 -16.13
CA LYS A 141 11.51 5.27 -17.43
C LYS A 141 10.64 6.50 -17.77
N HIS A 142 9.40 6.54 -17.29
CA HIS A 142 8.51 7.68 -17.48
C HIS A 142 9.01 8.96 -16.78
N VAL A 143 9.72 8.84 -15.64
CA VAL A 143 10.25 9.99 -14.89
C VAL A 143 11.37 10.64 -15.68
N ILE A 144 12.29 9.83 -16.22
CA ILE A 144 13.41 10.33 -17.02
C ILE A 144 12.92 10.95 -18.33
N TRP A 145 11.93 10.35 -19.01
CA TRP A 145 11.25 10.98 -20.16
C TRP A 145 10.76 12.39 -19.83
N ASN A 146 9.99 12.53 -18.75
CA ASN A 146 9.46 13.82 -18.32
C ASN A 146 10.56 14.83 -17.96
N HIS A 147 11.70 14.36 -17.42
CA HIS A 147 12.86 15.21 -17.15
C HIS A 147 13.48 15.76 -18.44
N TYR A 148 13.65 14.92 -19.48
CA TYR A 148 14.16 15.37 -20.78
C TYR A 148 13.23 16.38 -21.46
N VAL A 149 11.92 16.09 -21.50
CA VAL A 149 10.92 16.99 -22.08
C VAL A 149 10.92 18.35 -21.39
N LYS A 150 10.83 18.37 -20.05
CA LYS A 150 10.87 19.61 -19.26
C LYS A 150 12.20 20.35 -19.43
N GLY A 151 13.31 19.62 -19.45
CA GLY A 151 14.65 20.17 -19.63
C GLY A 151 14.87 20.76 -21.01
N ALA A 152 14.27 20.19 -22.07
CA ALA A 152 14.30 20.72 -23.42
C ALA A 152 13.47 22.01 -23.51
N LYS A 153 12.23 21.98 -23.00
CA LYS A 153 11.33 23.15 -22.94
C LYS A 153 11.97 24.34 -22.20
N LYS A 154 12.52 24.11 -21.01
CA LYS A 154 13.20 25.15 -20.21
C LYS A 154 14.37 25.80 -20.95
N ARG A 155 15.06 25.04 -21.81
CA ARG A 155 16.26 25.51 -22.53
C ARG A 155 15.96 26.06 -23.92
N GLY A 156 14.71 26.03 -24.40
CA GLY A 156 14.40 26.47 -25.76
C GLY A 156 14.80 25.45 -26.84
N ILE A 157 14.81 24.14 -26.53
CA ILE A 157 15.32 23.09 -27.42
C ILE A 157 14.14 22.26 -27.95
N HIS A 158 14.07 22.10 -29.28
CA HIS A 158 13.09 21.24 -29.94
C HIS A 158 13.23 19.77 -29.49
N PHE A 159 12.11 19.10 -29.24
CA PHE A 159 12.07 17.71 -28.78
C PHE A 159 11.01 16.91 -29.56
N ALA A 160 11.47 16.16 -30.56
CA ALA A 160 10.64 15.39 -31.50
C ALA A 160 10.80 13.87 -31.38
N LEU A 161 11.57 13.37 -30.40
CA LEU A 161 11.65 11.92 -30.18
C LEU A 161 10.30 11.35 -29.74
N SER A 162 9.96 10.15 -30.22
CA SER A 162 8.88 9.36 -29.66
C SER A 162 9.30 8.72 -28.33
N LYS A 163 8.33 8.45 -27.45
CA LYS A 163 8.60 7.81 -26.15
C LYS A 163 9.21 6.42 -26.30
N THR A 164 8.72 5.64 -27.25
CA THR A 164 9.21 4.29 -27.53
C THR A 164 10.65 4.31 -27.99
N LEU A 165 11.01 5.21 -28.91
CA LEU A 165 12.39 5.40 -29.35
C LEU A 165 13.28 5.82 -28.17
N PHE A 166 12.84 6.80 -27.38
CA PHE A 166 13.58 7.25 -26.19
C PHE A 166 13.86 6.12 -25.21
N GLU A 167 12.85 5.32 -24.85
CA GLU A 167 13.00 4.19 -23.93
C GLU A 167 13.95 3.12 -24.47
N SER A 168 14.00 2.94 -25.79
CA SER A 168 14.96 2.05 -26.44
C SER A 168 16.39 2.61 -26.42
N LEU A 169 16.56 3.94 -26.53
CA LEU A 169 17.88 4.58 -26.56
C LEU A 169 18.55 4.54 -25.18
N ILE A 170 17.83 4.85 -24.11
CA ILE A 170 18.41 4.95 -22.76
C ILE A 170 18.92 3.62 -22.19
N VAL A 171 18.58 2.47 -22.80
CA VAL A 171 19.08 1.14 -22.39
C VAL A 171 20.17 0.59 -23.32
N LYS A 172 20.48 1.28 -24.42
CA LYS A 172 21.55 0.90 -25.34
C LYS A 172 22.93 1.26 -24.77
N PRO A 173 24.00 0.55 -25.20
CA PRO A 173 25.36 0.93 -24.86
C PRO A 173 25.68 2.35 -25.34
N CYS A 174 26.59 3.04 -24.65
CA CYS A 174 27.08 4.34 -25.06
C CYS A 174 27.64 4.28 -26.49
N PHE A 175 27.22 5.18 -27.36
CA PHE A 175 27.68 5.26 -28.74
C PHE A 175 29.20 5.43 -28.85
N TYR A 176 29.77 6.31 -28.01
CA TYR A 176 31.19 6.66 -28.07
C TYR A 176 32.10 5.58 -27.45
N CYS A 177 31.79 5.07 -26.27
CA CYS A 177 32.69 4.21 -25.49
C CYS A 177 32.13 2.81 -25.19
N ASN A 178 30.95 2.46 -25.72
CA ASN A 178 30.25 1.20 -25.49
C ASN A 178 29.87 0.89 -24.02
N HIS A 179 30.07 1.82 -23.08
CA HIS A 179 29.67 1.63 -21.69
C HIS A 179 28.18 1.26 -21.56
N LYS A 180 27.92 0.13 -20.89
CA LYS A 180 26.58 -0.35 -20.53
C LYS A 180 26.69 -1.07 -19.19
N LYS A 181 25.69 -0.85 -18.33
CA LYS A 181 25.54 -1.60 -17.08
C LYS A 181 24.10 -2.13 -17.00
N GLU A 182 23.96 -3.44 -16.81
CA GLU A 182 22.66 -4.07 -16.72
C GLU A 182 21.87 -3.53 -15.51
N GLY A 183 20.57 -3.29 -15.72
CA GLY A 183 19.71 -2.68 -14.71
C GLY A 183 19.88 -1.16 -14.54
N GLU A 184 20.76 -0.50 -15.29
CA GLU A 184 20.92 0.97 -15.30
C GLU A 184 20.56 1.57 -16.67
N VAL A 185 20.32 2.89 -16.69
CA VAL A 185 20.10 3.65 -17.93
C VAL A 185 21.28 4.56 -18.25
N ASN A 186 21.56 4.69 -19.54
CA ASN A 186 22.37 5.75 -20.13
C ASN A 186 21.52 7.00 -20.39
N GLY A 187 22.21 8.10 -20.69
CA GLY A 187 21.58 9.31 -21.20
C GLY A 187 21.48 9.31 -22.73
N ILE A 188 21.06 10.45 -23.26
CA ILE A 188 21.01 10.73 -24.70
C ILE A 188 21.82 11.99 -24.97
N ASP A 189 22.83 11.86 -25.83
CA ASP A 189 23.62 12.99 -26.33
C ASP A 189 23.04 13.49 -27.65
N ARG A 190 23.15 14.80 -27.87
CA ARG A 190 22.83 15.43 -29.15
C ARG A 190 24.14 15.57 -29.93
N VAL A 191 24.24 14.89 -31.05
CA VAL A 191 25.46 14.84 -31.87
C VAL A 191 25.84 16.24 -32.29
N ASP A 192 24.90 16.96 -32.93
CA ASP A 192 24.96 18.40 -33.10
C ASP A 192 24.16 19.09 -31.98
N ASN A 193 24.88 19.85 -31.16
CA ASN A 193 24.31 20.59 -30.04
C ASN A 193 23.44 21.79 -30.45
N GLN A 194 23.51 22.21 -31.72
CA GLN A 194 22.70 23.28 -32.31
C GLN A 194 21.30 22.79 -32.71
N LYS A 195 21.15 21.49 -32.92
CA LYS A 195 19.89 20.82 -33.25
C LYS A 195 19.17 20.32 -31.99
N GLY A 196 17.89 19.99 -32.16
CA GLY A 196 17.01 19.44 -31.13
C GLY A 196 17.27 17.96 -30.80
N TYR A 197 16.42 17.39 -29.96
CA TYR A 197 16.30 15.95 -29.78
C TYR A 197 15.43 15.40 -30.91
N MET A 198 16.08 14.97 -32.00
CA MET A 198 15.47 14.41 -33.22
C MET A 198 16.17 13.08 -33.50
N GLU A 199 15.47 12.12 -34.10
CA GLU A 199 15.96 10.75 -34.26
C GLU A 199 17.33 10.68 -34.95
N GLU A 200 17.55 11.52 -35.94
CA GLU A 200 18.77 11.60 -36.73
C GLU A 200 19.94 12.32 -36.03
N ASN A 201 19.67 13.05 -34.94
CA ASN A 201 20.63 13.90 -34.21
C ASN A 201 20.95 13.40 -32.79
N VAL A 202 20.41 12.25 -32.38
CA VAL A 202 20.63 11.72 -31.03
C VAL A 202 21.31 10.38 -31.02
N VAL A 203 22.12 10.15 -29.98
CA VAL A 203 22.79 8.86 -29.75
C VAL A 203 22.72 8.49 -28.25
N PRO A 204 22.66 7.19 -27.91
CA PRO A 204 22.79 6.77 -26.52
C PRO A 204 24.17 7.16 -25.99
N CYS A 205 24.25 7.73 -24.80
CA CYS A 205 25.52 8.25 -24.28
C CYS A 205 25.61 8.08 -22.77
N CYS A 206 26.74 7.54 -22.29
CA CYS A 206 27.01 7.52 -20.86
C CYS A 206 27.28 8.94 -20.35
N GLU A 207 27.07 9.15 -19.05
CA GLU A 207 27.27 10.44 -18.40
C GLU A 207 28.68 11.00 -18.61
N ILE A 208 29.70 10.14 -18.52
CA ILE A 208 31.10 10.53 -18.65
C ILE A 208 31.37 11.07 -20.06
N CYS A 209 31.00 10.34 -21.12
CA CYS A 209 31.17 10.81 -22.50
C CYS A 209 30.38 12.10 -22.77
N ASN A 210 29.15 12.20 -22.26
CA ASN A 210 28.32 13.39 -22.44
C ASN A 210 28.94 14.63 -21.76
N VAL A 211 29.55 14.44 -20.57
CA VAL A 211 30.27 15.50 -19.85
C VAL A 211 31.55 15.91 -20.58
N LEU A 212 32.36 14.94 -20.99
CA LEU A 212 33.63 15.16 -21.70
C LEU A 212 33.40 15.85 -23.04
N LYS A 213 32.44 15.38 -23.86
CA LYS A 213 32.06 16.04 -25.11
C LYS A 213 31.51 17.44 -24.85
N GLY A 214 30.58 17.57 -23.91
CA GLY A 214 29.95 18.85 -23.60
C GLY A 214 29.34 19.51 -24.85
N SER A 215 29.77 20.72 -25.17
CA SER A 215 29.32 21.49 -26.35
C SER A 215 30.27 21.41 -27.55
N GLN A 216 31.30 20.58 -27.49
CA GLN A 216 32.31 20.45 -28.55
C GLN A 216 31.72 19.83 -29.82
N HIS A 217 32.42 20.03 -30.92
CA HIS A 217 32.14 19.29 -32.14
C HIS A 217 32.37 17.78 -31.89
N PRO A 218 31.51 16.87 -32.38
CA PRO A 218 31.64 15.44 -32.08
C PRO A 218 32.99 14.87 -32.54
N GLN A 219 33.49 15.26 -33.72
CA GLN A 219 34.81 14.84 -34.20
C GLN A 219 35.96 15.44 -33.36
N GLU A 220 35.83 16.69 -32.90
CA GLU A 220 36.85 17.34 -32.05
C GLU A 220 37.03 16.58 -30.74
N PHE A 221 35.92 16.14 -30.15
CA PHE A 221 35.90 15.31 -28.95
C PHE A 221 36.59 13.97 -29.20
N ILE A 222 36.24 13.26 -30.27
CA ILE A 222 36.82 11.93 -30.57
C ILE A 222 38.31 12.03 -30.89
N ASP A 223 38.71 13.02 -31.69
CA ASP A 223 40.12 13.30 -31.99
C ASP A 223 40.91 13.61 -30.71
N LYS A 224 40.30 14.32 -29.75
CA LYS A 224 40.96 14.61 -28.46
C LYS A 224 41.14 13.36 -27.62
N MET A 225 40.11 12.52 -27.51
CA MET A 225 40.19 11.27 -26.75
C MET A 225 41.21 10.31 -27.35
N GLN A 226 41.29 10.26 -28.69
CA GLN A 226 42.34 9.56 -29.42
C GLN A 226 43.74 10.07 -29.05
N ALA A 227 43.96 11.39 -29.08
CA ALA A 227 45.25 11.98 -28.72
C ALA A 227 45.65 11.71 -27.26
N ILE A 228 44.68 11.75 -26.33
CA ILE A 228 44.92 11.43 -24.92
C ILE A 228 45.38 9.97 -24.78
N HIS A 229 44.70 9.02 -25.44
CA HIS A 229 45.08 7.61 -25.39
C HIS A 229 46.48 7.36 -25.98
N VAL A 230 46.77 7.96 -27.14
CA VAL A 230 48.09 7.82 -27.79
C VAL A 230 49.19 8.40 -26.90
N TYR A 231 48.98 9.57 -26.30
CA TYR A 231 49.96 10.15 -25.38
C TYR A 231 50.16 9.24 -24.15
N GLN A 232 49.08 8.73 -23.57
CA GLN A 232 49.17 7.86 -22.40
C GLN A 232 49.93 6.54 -22.67
N THR A 233 49.80 5.97 -23.86
CA THR A 233 50.37 4.66 -24.22
C THR A 233 51.76 4.75 -24.85
N THR A 234 52.05 5.84 -25.56
CA THR A 234 53.29 5.98 -26.35
C THR A 234 54.16 7.16 -25.94
N ASN A 235 53.67 8.01 -25.02
CA ASN A 235 54.27 9.29 -24.65
C ASN A 235 54.51 10.24 -25.84
N ARG A 236 53.82 10.02 -26.97
CA ARG A 236 53.88 10.90 -28.14
C ARG A 236 52.86 12.03 -27.99
N PRO A 237 53.28 13.30 -28.03
CA PRO A 237 52.38 14.42 -27.87
C PRO A 237 51.36 14.50 -29.01
N ILE A 238 50.28 15.24 -28.78
CA ILE A 238 49.26 15.51 -29.79
C ILE A 238 49.89 16.10 -31.07
N LEU A 239 49.44 15.59 -32.22
CA LEU A 239 49.97 16.00 -33.53
C LEU A 239 49.61 17.46 -33.85
N ASP A 240 50.59 18.23 -34.34
CA ASP A 240 50.40 19.63 -34.72
C ASP A 240 49.31 19.83 -35.77
N ALA A 241 49.21 18.93 -36.76
CA ALA A 241 48.14 18.96 -37.76
C ALA A 241 46.74 18.87 -37.12
N LEU A 242 46.60 18.09 -36.04
CA LEU A 242 45.34 17.96 -35.32
C LEU A 242 45.06 19.20 -34.45
N VAL A 243 46.11 19.77 -33.84
CA VAL A 243 46.01 21.04 -33.11
C VAL A 243 45.60 22.17 -34.05
N GLU A 244 46.10 22.19 -35.28
CA GLU A 244 45.75 23.20 -36.27
C GLU A 244 44.30 23.04 -36.75
N LYS A 245 43.87 21.81 -37.04
CA LYS A 245 42.48 21.48 -37.38
C LYS A 245 41.48 22.01 -36.35
N TRP A 246 41.82 21.95 -35.07
CA TRP A 246 40.96 22.39 -33.95
C TRP A 246 41.54 23.61 -33.20
N SER A 247 42.28 24.48 -33.90
CA SER A 247 43.05 25.57 -33.27
C SER A 247 42.19 26.53 -32.46
N THR A 248 40.95 26.77 -32.90
CA THR A 248 39.97 27.63 -32.21
C THR A 248 39.58 27.11 -30.83
N THR A 249 39.76 25.81 -30.56
CA THR A 249 39.36 25.18 -29.30
C THR A 249 40.49 24.55 -28.51
N TYR A 250 41.51 23.99 -29.16
CA TYR A 250 42.64 23.36 -28.48
C TYR A 250 43.62 24.40 -27.93
N ARG A 251 43.79 25.54 -28.62
CA ARG A 251 44.69 26.61 -28.18
C ARG A 251 43.99 27.59 -27.25
N SER A 252 44.71 28.01 -26.21
CA SER A 252 44.24 29.09 -25.33
C SER A 252 44.54 30.45 -25.95
N LYS A 253 43.57 31.37 -25.90
CA LYS A 253 43.79 32.76 -26.31
C LYS A 253 44.60 33.54 -25.27
N THR A 254 44.45 33.19 -24.00
CA THR A 254 45.06 33.89 -22.86
C THR A 254 46.20 33.08 -22.28
N THR A 255 47.25 33.79 -21.85
CA THR A 255 48.34 33.22 -21.06
C THR A 255 47.91 33.15 -19.58
N PRO A 256 48.13 32.03 -18.90
CA PRO A 256 47.83 31.91 -17.46
C PRO A 256 48.64 32.88 -16.61
N SER A 257 48.01 33.41 -15.57
CA SER A 257 48.62 34.37 -14.64
C SER A 257 48.46 33.88 -13.19
N TYR A 258 49.56 33.89 -12.44
CA TYR A 258 49.60 33.50 -11.02
C TYR A 258 48.53 34.22 -10.20
N LYS A 259 48.50 35.56 -10.27
CA LYS A 259 47.55 36.41 -9.52
C LYS A 259 46.08 36.07 -9.81
N THR A 260 45.78 35.67 -11.05
CA THR A 260 44.41 35.28 -11.43
C THR A 260 44.03 33.94 -10.81
N TYR A 261 44.96 32.98 -10.78
CA TYR A 261 44.76 31.69 -10.15
C TYR A 261 44.59 31.80 -8.63
N GLU A 262 45.49 32.53 -7.96
CA GLU A 262 45.45 32.80 -6.53
C GLU A 262 44.14 33.49 -6.12
N LYS A 263 43.77 34.59 -6.79
CA LYS A 263 42.49 35.29 -6.54
C LYS A 263 41.28 34.37 -6.79
N GLY A 264 41.34 33.56 -7.84
CA GLY A 264 40.29 32.60 -8.17
C GLY A 264 40.17 31.47 -7.15
N ALA A 265 41.27 31.02 -6.55
CA ALA A 265 41.28 30.04 -5.47
C ALA A 265 40.68 30.62 -4.20
N ASN A 266 41.11 31.83 -3.80
CA ASN A 266 40.61 32.55 -2.62
C ASN A 266 39.10 32.81 -2.69
N THR A 267 38.59 33.23 -3.85
CA THR A 267 37.16 33.48 -4.06
C THR A 267 36.31 32.21 -3.88
N ARG A 268 36.89 31.04 -4.17
CA ARG A 268 36.24 29.73 -4.05
C ARG A 268 36.58 29.01 -2.75
N ASN A 269 37.35 29.66 -1.86
CA ASN A 269 37.87 29.07 -0.63
C ASN A 269 38.67 27.78 -0.85
N ILE A 270 39.58 27.79 -1.82
CA ILE A 270 40.47 26.69 -2.17
C ILE A 270 41.89 27.08 -1.74
N SER A 271 42.60 26.22 -1.02
CA SER A 271 43.99 26.51 -0.62
C SER A 271 44.89 26.68 -1.84
N PHE A 272 45.83 27.62 -1.74
CA PHE A 272 46.76 27.96 -2.81
C PHE A 272 48.17 28.08 -2.21
N GLU A 273 48.97 27.03 -2.37
CA GLU A 273 50.27 26.87 -1.69
C GLU A 273 51.45 26.80 -2.65
N ILE A 274 51.20 26.66 -3.95
CA ILE A 274 52.26 26.77 -4.97
C ILE A 274 52.80 28.21 -5.04
N SER A 275 54.12 28.33 -5.13
CA SER A 275 54.84 29.59 -5.33
C SER A 275 54.75 30.09 -6.77
N GLU A 276 55.06 31.37 -6.98
CA GLU A 276 55.07 31.98 -8.33
C GLU A 276 56.14 31.36 -9.24
N ILE A 277 57.24 30.85 -8.67
CA ILE A 277 58.29 30.14 -9.40
C ILE A 277 57.77 28.79 -9.88
N GLU A 278 57.23 27.96 -8.98
CA GLU A 278 56.65 26.65 -9.31
C GLU A 278 55.53 26.78 -10.35
N PHE A 279 54.67 27.80 -10.20
CA PHE A 279 53.65 28.13 -11.18
C PHE A 279 54.27 28.40 -12.57
N SER A 280 55.30 29.23 -12.64
CA SER A 280 55.95 29.64 -13.88
C SER A 280 56.68 28.49 -14.59
N GLU A 281 57.21 27.54 -13.82
CA GLU A 281 57.83 26.32 -14.34
C GLU A 281 56.78 25.34 -14.88
N MET A 282 55.69 25.15 -14.13
CA MET A 282 54.63 24.22 -14.53
C MET A 282 53.91 24.65 -15.82
N ILE A 283 53.57 25.94 -15.99
CA ILE A 283 52.85 26.39 -17.20
C ILE A 283 53.64 26.22 -18.50
N LYS A 284 54.96 26.00 -18.42
CA LYS A 284 55.84 25.73 -19.57
C LYS A 284 55.88 24.24 -19.96
N GLN A 285 55.46 23.35 -19.07
CA GLN A 285 55.46 21.91 -19.32
C GLN A 285 54.31 21.50 -20.23
N SER A 286 54.47 20.37 -20.91
CA SER A 286 53.43 19.78 -21.76
C SER A 286 52.21 19.34 -20.94
N CYS A 287 51.03 19.38 -21.55
CA CYS A 287 49.80 18.96 -20.89
C CYS A 287 49.89 17.48 -20.48
N TYR A 288 49.65 17.18 -19.21
CA TYR A 288 49.76 15.81 -18.67
C TYR A 288 48.78 14.80 -19.29
N LEU A 289 47.71 15.27 -19.94
CA LEU A 289 46.70 14.41 -20.56
C LEU A 289 46.96 14.17 -22.06
N CYS A 290 47.40 15.17 -22.81
CA CYS A 290 47.49 15.08 -24.28
C CYS A 290 48.85 15.48 -24.85
N GLY A 291 49.82 15.84 -24.01
CA GLY A 291 51.16 16.24 -24.44
C GLY A 291 51.23 17.59 -25.18
N LEU A 292 50.14 18.35 -25.29
CA LEU A 292 50.17 19.67 -25.94
C LEU A 292 51.13 20.61 -25.20
N SER A 293 52.12 21.15 -25.90
CA SER A 293 53.05 22.17 -25.41
C SER A 293 52.68 23.53 -26.00
N ASP A 294 51.78 24.25 -25.32
CA ASP A 294 51.32 25.60 -25.69
C ASP A 294 51.17 26.41 -24.39
N LYS A 295 50.33 27.46 -24.38
CA LYS A 295 49.92 28.22 -23.18
C LYS A 295 49.10 27.38 -22.20
N ASN A 296 49.74 26.40 -21.56
CA ASN A 296 49.13 25.49 -20.60
C ASN A 296 48.88 26.18 -19.26
N GLY A 297 47.73 25.90 -18.68
CA GLY A 297 47.42 26.29 -17.31
C GLY A 297 47.74 25.18 -16.33
N ILE A 298 47.15 25.30 -15.15
CA ILE A 298 47.27 24.32 -14.07
C ILE A 298 45.91 23.69 -13.81
N ASP A 299 45.89 22.37 -13.80
CA ASP A 299 44.78 21.54 -13.34
C ASP A 299 45.09 21.00 -11.94
N ARG A 300 44.05 20.87 -11.11
CA ARG A 300 44.12 20.18 -9.82
C ARG A 300 43.79 18.72 -10.09
N PHE A 301 44.76 17.83 -9.96
CA PHE A 301 44.60 16.42 -10.30
C PHE A 301 43.39 15.82 -9.56
N ASP A 302 43.33 16.06 -8.25
CA ASP A 302 42.15 15.86 -7.41
C ASP A 302 41.50 17.22 -7.08
N ASN A 303 40.26 17.42 -7.54
CA ASN A 303 39.51 18.65 -7.33
C ASN A 303 39.06 18.87 -5.88
N SER A 304 39.07 17.82 -5.04
CA SER A 304 38.78 17.93 -3.61
C SER A 304 39.92 18.58 -2.83
N LYS A 305 41.12 18.64 -3.41
CA LYS A 305 42.32 19.25 -2.84
C LYS A 305 42.57 20.65 -3.43
N GLY A 306 43.43 21.41 -2.75
CA GLY A 306 43.87 22.73 -3.17
C GLY A 306 44.92 22.71 -4.28
N TYR A 307 45.48 23.89 -4.56
CA TYR A 307 46.66 24.04 -5.39
C TYR A 307 47.92 23.76 -4.56
N LEU A 308 48.18 22.46 -4.38
CA LEU A 308 49.39 21.91 -3.74
C LEU A 308 50.34 21.43 -4.84
N LEU A 309 51.66 21.51 -4.64
CA LEU A 309 52.64 21.14 -5.67
C LEU A 309 52.42 19.71 -6.18
N GLU A 310 52.19 18.77 -5.27
CA GLU A 310 51.96 17.36 -5.57
C GLU A 310 50.62 17.09 -6.27
N ASN A 311 49.62 17.97 -6.07
CA ASN A 311 48.29 17.86 -6.67
C ASN A 311 48.16 18.62 -8.01
N CYS A 312 49.02 19.60 -8.26
CA CYS A 312 48.95 20.40 -9.47
C CYS A 312 49.60 19.68 -10.66
N ARG A 313 48.97 19.77 -11.84
CA ARG A 313 49.52 19.24 -13.10
C ARG A 313 49.41 20.26 -14.23
N PRO A 314 50.43 20.37 -15.11
CA PRO A 314 50.36 21.22 -16.30
C PRO A 314 49.29 20.70 -17.25
N CYS A 315 48.30 21.52 -17.60
CA CYS A 315 47.15 21.08 -18.37
C CYS A 315 46.67 22.15 -19.35
N CYS A 316 46.42 21.76 -20.60
CA CYS A 316 45.83 22.68 -21.56
C CYS A 316 44.38 22.99 -21.18
N GLY A 317 43.92 24.21 -21.49
CA GLY A 317 42.57 24.66 -21.11
C GLY A 317 41.46 23.77 -21.68
N HIS A 318 41.70 23.10 -22.81
CA HIS A 318 40.76 22.16 -23.42
C HIS A 318 40.61 20.88 -22.59
N CYS A 319 41.71 20.22 -22.22
CA CYS A 319 41.68 19.04 -21.37
C CYS A 319 41.10 19.34 -19.98
N ASN A 320 41.45 20.49 -19.38
CA ASN A 320 40.91 20.90 -18.08
C ASN A 320 39.37 21.11 -18.15
N LEU A 321 38.89 21.71 -19.25
CA LEU A 321 37.45 21.88 -19.50
C LEU A 321 36.72 20.54 -19.70
N MET A 322 37.36 19.56 -20.32
CA MET A 322 36.82 18.21 -20.46
C MET A 322 36.77 17.50 -19.11
N LYS A 323 37.90 17.52 -18.38
CA LYS A 323 38.03 16.85 -17.08
C LYS A 323 36.95 17.30 -16.12
N LYS A 324 36.74 18.60 -15.91
CA LYS A 324 35.85 19.11 -14.85
C LYS A 324 36.13 18.37 -13.55
N ASP A 325 35.15 17.62 -13.04
CA ASP A 325 35.24 16.81 -11.81
C ASP A 325 35.42 15.31 -12.08
N GLN A 326 35.68 14.90 -13.33
CA GLN A 326 35.99 13.51 -13.68
C GLN A 326 37.37 13.13 -13.14
N THR A 327 37.51 11.89 -12.68
CA THR A 327 38.81 11.36 -12.25
C THR A 327 39.70 11.05 -13.44
N TYR A 328 41.01 11.07 -13.23
CA TYR A 328 41.98 10.72 -14.25
C TYR A 328 41.73 9.33 -14.85
N GLU A 329 41.48 8.34 -14.00
CA GLU A 329 41.24 6.94 -14.41
C GLU A 329 40.00 6.82 -15.30
N SER A 330 38.96 7.60 -15.00
CA SER A 330 37.73 7.66 -15.81
C SER A 330 38.02 8.20 -17.21
N ILE A 331 38.81 9.27 -17.32
CA ILE A 331 39.18 9.89 -18.60
C ILE A 331 40.03 8.93 -19.44
N ILE A 332 41.06 8.32 -18.85
CA ILE A 332 41.96 7.40 -19.56
C ILE A 332 41.21 6.16 -20.05
N ARG A 333 40.34 5.57 -19.20
CA ARG A 333 39.49 4.44 -19.61
C ARG A 333 38.57 4.80 -20.77
N ASN A 334 37.94 5.99 -20.72
CA ASN A 334 37.11 6.45 -21.83
C ASN A 334 37.94 6.72 -23.09
N ALA A 335 39.17 7.22 -22.95
CA ALA A 335 40.08 7.47 -24.08
C ALA A 335 40.44 6.16 -24.79
N GLU A 336 40.77 5.12 -24.04
CA GLU A 336 41.02 3.78 -24.54
C GLU A 336 39.79 3.20 -25.26
N GLN A 337 38.61 3.26 -24.64
CA GLN A 337 37.39 2.74 -25.26
C GLN A 337 37.05 3.47 -26.56
N ILE A 338 37.17 4.80 -26.59
CA ILE A 338 36.91 5.59 -27.80
C ILE A 338 37.97 5.32 -28.87
N HIS A 339 39.23 5.14 -28.48
CA HIS A 339 40.32 4.76 -29.39
C HIS A 339 39.99 3.49 -30.17
N THR A 340 39.49 2.44 -29.50
CA THR A 340 39.12 1.18 -30.18
C THR A 340 38.05 1.34 -31.27
N LYS A 341 37.27 2.42 -31.21
CA LYS A 341 36.19 2.73 -32.16
C LYS A 341 36.50 3.93 -33.06
N TYR A 342 37.72 4.45 -33.04
CA TYR A 342 38.05 5.74 -33.66
C TYR A 342 37.66 5.81 -35.14
N GLU A 343 38.01 4.79 -35.92
CA GLU A 343 37.68 4.66 -37.35
C GLU A 343 36.16 4.62 -37.61
N GLU A 344 35.42 3.80 -36.84
CA GLU A 344 33.97 3.66 -36.95
C GLU A 344 33.26 4.98 -36.65
N LEU A 345 33.63 5.62 -35.54
CA LEU A 345 33.02 6.87 -35.09
C LEU A 345 33.29 8.01 -36.07
N THR A 346 34.53 8.12 -36.56
CA THR A 346 34.93 9.17 -37.51
C THR A 346 34.17 9.02 -38.82
N ARG A 347 34.06 7.79 -39.35
CA ARG A 347 33.27 7.50 -40.55
C ARG A 347 31.79 7.82 -40.35
N TRP A 348 31.22 7.51 -39.19
CA TRP A 348 29.82 7.81 -38.89
C TRP A 348 29.59 9.32 -38.82
N ILE A 349 30.47 10.07 -38.14
CA ILE A 349 30.32 11.53 -37.97
C ILE A 349 30.45 12.25 -39.30
N SER A 350 31.32 11.79 -40.21
CA SER A 350 31.43 12.41 -41.54
C SER A 350 30.13 12.34 -42.33
N THR A 351 29.21 11.41 -42.03
CA THR A 351 27.88 11.34 -42.69
C THR A 351 26.87 12.37 -42.17
N LYS A 352 27.17 13.07 -41.07
CA LYS A 352 26.20 13.94 -40.36
C LYS A 352 26.32 15.43 -40.68
N GLU A 353 27.28 15.82 -41.50
CA GLU A 353 27.51 17.22 -41.93
C GLU A 353 27.40 18.23 -40.78
N VAL A 354 28.17 18.00 -39.69
CA VAL A 354 28.18 18.92 -38.54
C VAL A 354 29.17 20.05 -38.81
N GLY A 355 28.70 21.30 -38.76
CA GLY A 355 29.53 22.47 -38.99
C GLY A 355 30.56 22.69 -37.87
N ILE A 356 31.79 23.04 -38.24
CA ILE A 356 32.82 23.47 -37.28
C ILE A 356 32.45 24.86 -36.77
N ARG A 357 32.40 25.03 -35.45
CA ARG A 357 32.11 26.32 -34.84
C ARG A 357 33.31 27.26 -34.94
N ALA A 358 33.08 28.49 -35.38
CA ALA A 358 34.09 29.54 -35.41
C ALA A 358 34.47 30.06 -34.01
N SER A 359 33.59 29.92 -33.01
CA SER A 359 33.79 30.43 -31.66
C SER A 359 33.13 29.60 -30.56
N LYS A 360 33.79 29.50 -29.40
CA LYS A 360 33.23 28.92 -28.14
C LYS A 360 32.17 29.82 -27.48
N ILE A 361 32.09 31.09 -27.88
CA ILE A 361 31.36 32.15 -27.15
C ILE A 361 29.97 32.41 -27.74
N GLU A 362 29.75 32.03 -29.01
CA GLU A 362 28.44 32.23 -29.64
C GLU A 362 27.35 31.52 -28.84
N SER A 363 26.38 32.32 -28.41
CA SER A 363 25.24 31.84 -27.68
C SER A 363 24.49 30.82 -28.54
N ARG A 364 24.00 29.76 -27.89
CA ARG A 364 23.19 28.77 -28.61
C ARG A 364 21.97 29.48 -29.19
N ILE A 365 21.68 29.23 -30.46
CA ILE A 365 20.44 29.67 -31.10
C ILE A 365 19.30 29.06 -30.30
N LYS A 366 18.56 29.89 -29.58
CA LYS A 366 17.31 29.49 -28.95
C LYS A 366 16.25 29.54 -30.04
N VAL A 367 15.54 28.44 -30.23
CA VAL A 367 14.39 28.44 -31.15
C VAL A 367 13.26 29.19 -30.46
N GLU A 368 12.72 30.21 -31.12
CA GLU A 368 11.47 30.84 -30.67
C GLU A 368 10.35 29.81 -30.80
N ASN A 369 9.68 29.49 -29.70
CA ASN A 369 8.64 28.45 -29.60
C ASN A 369 9.09 27.04 -30.03
N PRO A 370 9.98 26.37 -29.27
CA PRO A 370 10.37 25.00 -29.58
C PRO A 370 9.18 24.05 -29.43
N GLU A 371 8.86 23.31 -30.49
CA GLU A 371 7.91 22.21 -30.36
C GLU A 371 8.52 21.14 -29.44
N THR A 372 7.78 20.79 -28.39
CA THR A 372 8.19 19.76 -27.43
C THR A 372 7.01 18.84 -27.20
N GLN A 373 7.29 17.54 -27.14
CA GLN A 373 6.31 16.55 -26.68
C GLN A 373 5.74 16.95 -25.31
N SER A 374 4.50 16.54 -25.03
CA SER A 374 3.89 16.80 -23.72
C SER A 374 4.45 15.87 -22.65
N THR A 375 4.54 16.37 -21.42
CA THR A 375 4.82 15.49 -20.27
C THR A 375 3.67 14.54 -20.10
N ILE A 376 3.96 13.27 -19.84
CA ILE A 376 2.92 12.27 -19.59
C ILE A 376 2.63 12.32 -18.09
N PRO A 377 1.42 12.74 -17.67
CA PRO A 377 1.03 12.67 -16.28
C PRO A 377 1.05 11.21 -15.83
N LEU A 378 1.53 10.97 -14.62
CA LEU A 378 1.39 9.66 -14.02
C LEU A 378 -0.09 9.47 -13.69
N GLU A 379 -0.80 8.69 -14.49
CA GLU A 379 -2.14 8.24 -14.13
C GLU A 379 -2.02 7.25 -12.98
N TYR A 380 -2.30 7.75 -11.77
CA TYR A 380 -2.43 6.90 -10.61
C TYR A 380 -3.74 6.13 -10.73
N LYS A 381 -3.70 4.90 -11.25
CA LYS A 381 -4.82 3.99 -11.05
C LYS A 381 -5.09 3.92 -9.55
N PRO A 382 -6.31 4.23 -9.08
CA PRO A 382 -6.65 4.08 -7.67
C PRO A 382 -6.20 2.69 -7.22
N LEU A 383 -5.45 2.56 -6.11
CA LEU A 383 -4.92 1.25 -5.70
C LEU A 383 -6.02 0.19 -5.61
N ASN A 384 -7.25 0.63 -5.35
CA ASN A 384 -8.45 -0.18 -5.27
C ASN A 384 -8.76 -0.99 -6.56
N GLU A 385 -8.17 -0.63 -7.71
CA GLU A 385 -8.32 -1.31 -9.01
C GLU A 385 -7.20 -2.31 -9.33
N VAL A 386 -6.14 -2.37 -8.51
CA VAL A 386 -5.05 -3.34 -8.73
C VAL A 386 -5.52 -4.71 -8.25
N ILE A 387 -6.03 -5.52 -9.17
CA ILE A 387 -6.31 -6.94 -8.94
C ILE A 387 -4.96 -7.65 -8.77
N LEU A 388 -4.52 -7.80 -7.51
CA LEU A 388 -3.35 -8.62 -7.20
C LEU A 388 -3.75 -10.10 -7.24
N PRO A 389 -3.02 -10.98 -7.94
CA PRO A 389 -3.28 -12.41 -7.97
C PRO A 389 -3.38 -12.98 -6.54
N GLN A 390 -4.32 -13.88 -6.30
CA GLN A 390 -4.30 -14.68 -5.08
C GLN A 390 -3.16 -15.70 -5.18
N GLU A 391 -2.10 -15.50 -4.41
CA GLU A 391 -1.16 -16.58 -4.16
C GLU A 391 -1.90 -17.71 -3.42
N GLN A 392 -1.76 -18.92 -3.95
CA GLN A 392 -2.47 -20.08 -3.45
C GLN A 392 -1.97 -20.43 -2.04
N THR A 393 -2.90 -20.79 -1.17
CA THR A 393 -2.55 -21.31 0.15
C THR A 393 -1.81 -22.64 -0.07
N PRO A 394 -0.65 -22.87 0.58
CA PRO A 394 0.07 -24.14 0.45
C PRO A 394 -0.85 -25.34 0.71
N ASN A 395 -0.74 -26.39 -0.11
CA ASN A 395 -1.66 -27.54 -0.09
C ASN A 395 -1.68 -28.27 1.25
N ASP A 396 -0.55 -28.30 1.96
CA ASP A 396 -0.42 -28.87 3.30
C ASP A 396 -1.20 -28.07 4.36
N ILE A 397 -1.19 -26.74 4.26
CA ILE A 397 -2.02 -25.86 5.11
C ILE A 397 -3.50 -26.01 4.76
N ARG A 398 -3.81 -26.17 3.47
CA ARG A 398 -5.17 -26.41 2.99
C ARG A 398 -5.74 -27.71 3.56
N GLN A 399 -4.97 -28.80 3.54
CA GLN A 399 -5.34 -30.08 4.16
C GLN A 399 -5.60 -29.95 5.67
N LEU A 400 -4.73 -29.26 6.42
CA LEU A 400 -4.93 -29.03 7.86
C LEU A 400 -6.20 -28.21 8.17
N LEU A 401 -6.56 -27.28 7.29
CA LEU A 401 -7.80 -26.51 7.42
C LEU A 401 -9.03 -27.36 7.06
N GLU A 402 -8.92 -28.21 6.03
CA GLU A 402 -9.99 -29.04 5.47
C GLU A 402 -10.23 -30.36 6.22
N GLU A 403 -9.29 -30.86 7.04
CA GLU A 403 -9.44 -32.17 7.68
C GLU A 403 -10.59 -32.24 8.71
N LYS A 404 -11.44 -33.25 8.44
CA LYS A 404 -12.61 -33.82 9.12
C LYS A 404 -13.73 -32.85 9.57
N GLU A 405 -14.64 -32.57 8.64
CA GLU A 405 -16.06 -32.57 8.99
C GLU A 405 -16.44 -34.02 9.32
N GLU A 406 -16.56 -34.34 10.62
CA GLU A 406 -17.40 -35.46 11.03
C GLU A 406 -18.79 -35.27 10.40
N ALA A 407 -19.34 -36.36 9.86
CA ALA A 407 -20.60 -36.41 9.11
C ALA A 407 -21.57 -35.31 9.55
N VAL A 408 -21.90 -34.39 8.64
CA VAL A 408 -22.79 -33.24 8.88
C VAL A 408 -24.00 -33.75 9.67
N PRO A 409 -24.12 -33.41 10.97
CA PRO A 409 -25.32 -33.75 11.70
C PRO A 409 -26.48 -33.10 10.97
N ILE A 410 -27.54 -33.87 10.67
CA ILE A 410 -28.75 -33.37 10.02
C ILE A 410 -29.06 -31.98 10.60
N PRO A 411 -29.08 -30.91 9.77
CA PRO A 411 -29.15 -29.55 10.28
C PRO A 411 -30.36 -29.38 11.20
N LYS A 412 -30.14 -28.90 12.43
CA LYS A 412 -31.24 -28.53 13.36
C LYS A 412 -32.16 -27.45 12.76
N GLN A 413 -31.70 -26.73 11.73
CA GLN A 413 -32.44 -25.70 11.01
C GLN A 413 -31.99 -25.65 9.54
N TRP A 414 -32.94 -25.73 8.62
CA TRP A 414 -32.68 -25.68 7.17
C TRP A 414 -32.84 -24.26 6.63
N LYS A 415 -31.84 -23.77 5.88
CA LYS A 415 -31.92 -22.49 5.15
C LYS A 415 -32.53 -22.70 3.76
N THR A 416 -33.17 -21.66 3.23
CA THR A 416 -33.82 -21.67 1.90
C THR A 416 -32.89 -22.14 0.78
N LYS A 417 -31.64 -21.69 0.81
CA LYS A 417 -30.61 -22.08 -0.18
C LYS A 417 -30.24 -23.56 -0.10
N GLN A 418 -30.15 -24.12 1.10
CA GLN A 418 -29.83 -25.54 1.30
C GLN A 418 -30.99 -26.43 0.81
N ILE A 419 -32.24 -26.04 1.11
CA ILE A 419 -33.42 -26.75 0.60
C ILE A 419 -33.44 -26.75 -0.93
N TYR A 420 -33.14 -25.60 -1.54
CA TYR A 420 -33.02 -25.50 -3.00
C TYR A 420 -31.95 -26.43 -3.56
N GLU A 421 -30.72 -26.37 -3.02
CA GLU A 421 -29.58 -27.20 -3.47
C GLU A 421 -29.92 -28.69 -3.38
N PHE A 422 -30.51 -29.14 -2.27
CA PHE A 422 -30.90 -30.54 -2.08
C PHE A 422 -31.96 -31.02 -3.07
N ILE A 423 -32.92 -30.15 -3.44
CA ILE A 423 -33.93 -30.48 -4.46
C ILE A 423 -33.31 -30.57 -5.86
N GLN A 424 -32.32 -29.72 -6.18
CA GLN A 424 -31.61 -29.82 -7.46
C GLN A 424 -30.71 -31.06 -7.54
N GLU A 425 -30.13 -31.49 -6.41
CA GLU A 425 -29.25 -32.66 -6.31
C GLU A 425 -29.97 -34.01 -6.23
N ASN A 426 -31.29 -34.04 -6.36
CA ASN A 426 -32.13 -35.24 -6.18
C ASN A 426 -32.05 -35.85 -4.76
N LYS A 427 -31.77 -35.02 -3.73
CA LYS A 427 -31.69 -35.38 -2.31
C LYS A 427 -32.90 -34.86 -1.51
N GLU A 428 -34.01 -34.58 -2.16
CA GLU A 428 -35.22 -34.01 -1.55
C GLU A 428 -35.77 -34.86 -0.39
N ASN A 429 -35.56 -36.18 -0.43
CA ASN A 429 -36.05 -37.11 0.60
C ASN A 429 -35.44 -36.88 1.99
N GLU A 430 -34.22 -36.34 2.08
CA GLU A 430 -33.59 -36.00 3.37
C GLU A 430 -34.34 -34.86 4.06
N TYR A 431 -34.72 -33.83 3.28
CA TYR A 431 -35.54 -32.73 3.78
C TYR A 431 -36.99 -33.18 4.03
N LYS A 432 -37.54 -34.09 3.22
CA LYS A 432 -38.86 -34.69 3.44
C LYS A 432 -38.96 -35.35 4.81
N THR A 433 -37.96 -36.19 5.13
CA THR A 433 -37.88 -36.91 6.41
C THR A 433 -37.82 -35.94 7.59
N TYR A 434 -37.02 -34.87 7.48
CA TYR A 434 -36.97 -33.81 8.49
C TYR A 434 -38.34 -33.13 8.66
N CYS A 435 -39.06 -32.83 7.58
CA CYS A 435 -40.38 -32.22 7.63
C CYS A 435 -41.41 -33.13 8.33
N GLU A 436 -41.41 -34.43 8.02
CA GLU A 436 -42.32 -35.43 8.60
C GLU A 436 -42.07 -35.67 10.09
N GLN A 437 -40.80 -35.63 10.53
CA GLN A 437 -40.44 -35.79 11.95
C GLN A 437 -40.80 -34.56 12.80
N ASN A 438 -40.81 -33.36 12.23
CA ASN A 438 -40.92 -32.10 12.97
C ASN A 438 -42.28 -31.39 12.85
N ASN A 439 -43.20 -31.91 12.03
CA ASN A 439 -44.51 -31.30 11.79
C ASN A 439 -45.61 -32.37 11.76
N THR A 440 -46.81 -32.01 12.20
CA THR A 440 -47.99 -32.85 12.04
C THR A 440 -48.41 -32.87 10.56
N VAL A 441 -48.18 -33.99 9.88
CA VAL A 441 -48.50 -34.17 8.47
C VAL A 441 -50.00 -34.44 8.25
N GLN A 442 -50.58 -33.80 7.24
CA GLN A 442 -51.97 -33.99 6.83
C GLN A 442 -52.10 -35.21 5.91
N PRO A 443 -53.30 -35.80 5.74
CA PRO A 443 -53.52 -36.95 4.84
C PRO A 443 -53.07 -36.70 3.39
N THR A 444 -53.11 -35.45 2.92
CA THR A 444 -52.70 -35.02 1.57
C THR A 444 -51.21 -34.64 1.48
N TRP A 445 -50.39 -34.95 2.48
CA TRP A 445 -48.98 -34.55 2.57
C TRP A 445 -48.15 -34.94 1.34
N ASN A 446 -48.35 -36.15 0.81
CA ASN A 446 -47.59 -36.63 -0.34
C ASN A 446 -47.88 -35.80 -1.61
N GLU A 447 -49.13 -35.38 -1.83
CA GLU A 447 -49.51 -34.54 -2.96
C GLU A 447 -48.91 -33.13 -2.85
N ILE A 448 -48.97 -32.55 -1.64
CA ILE A 448 -48.39 -31.24 -1.33
C ILE A 448 -46.87 -31.27 -1.51
N TRP A 449 -46.21 -32.34 -1.09
CA TRP A 449 -44.77 -32.52 -1.23
C TRP A 449 -44.34 -32.64 -2.70
N ILE A 450 -45.06 -33.45 -3.49
CA ILE A 450 -44.79 -33.62 -4.92
C ILE A 450 -44.95 -32.28 -5.66
N ALA A 451 -46.04 -31.56 -5.39
CA ALA A 451 -46.26 -30.24 -5.97
C ALA A 451 -45.15 -29.24 -5.59
N PHE A 452 -44.68 -29.27 -4.33
CA PHE A 452 -43.58 -28.43 -3.87
C PHE A 452 -42.27 -28.74 -4.61
N VAL A 453 -41.87 -30.00 -4.70
CA VAL A 453 -40.64 -30.41 -5.41
C VAL A 453 -40.71 -30.02 -6.88
N LEU A 454 -41.82 -30.31 -7.58
CA LEU A 454 -42.01 -29.93 -8.98
C LEU A 454 -41.99 -28.41 -9.19
N SER A 455 -42.44 -27.63 -8.21
CA SER A 455 -42.44 -26.17 -8.32
C SER A 455 -41.04 -25.53 -8.20
N VAL A 456 -40.06 -26.27 -7.68
CA VAL A 456 -38.67 -25.81 -7.40
C VAL A 456 -37.63 -26.49 -8.32
N LYS A 457 -37.82 -27.76 -8.66
CA LYS A 457 -36.87 -28.56 -9.45
C LYS A 457 -36.69 -27.97 -10.86
N GLY A 458 -35.45 -27.71 -11.26
CA GLY A 458 -35.11 -27.16 -12.58
C GLY A 458 -35.30 -25.65 -12.75
N LYS A 459 -35.70 -24.90 -11.70
CA LYS A 459 -35.81 -23.43 -11.72
C LYS A 459 -34.61 -22.76 -11.06
N SER A 460 -34.39 -21.47 -11.32
CA SER A 460 -33.33 -20.70 -10.67
C SER A 460 -33.60 -20.49 -9.17
N TYR A 461 -32.56 -20.20 -8.38
CA TYR A 461 -32.71 -19.89 -6.95
C TYR A 461 -33.57 -18.63 -6.72
N GLN A 462 -33.44 -17.61 -7.59
CA GLN A 462 -34.18 -16.35 -7.45
C GLN A 462 -35.70 -16.57 -7.58
N ASP A 463 -36.11 -17.45 -8.49
CA ASP A 463 -37.53 -17.78 -8.70
C ASP A 463 -38.07 -18.75 -7.62
N SER A 464 -37.20 -19.63 -7.13
CA SER A 464 -37.56 -20.66 -6.15
C SER A 464 -37.57 -20.15 -4.71
N GLU A 465 -36.83 -19.10 -4.39
CA GLU A 465 -36.66 -18.60 -3.02
C GLU A 465 -38.01 -18.25 -2.37
N ARG A 466 -38.90 -17.57 -3.10
CA ARG A 466 -40.22 -17.18 -2.61
C ARG A 466 -41.11 -18.39 -2.34
N ILE A 467 -41.05 -19.41 -3.20
CA ILE A 467 -41.82 -20.65 -3.10
C ILE A 467 -41.37 -21.44 -1.86
N ILE A 468 -40.05 -21.62 -1.70
CA ILE A 468 -39.48 -22.34 -0.55
C ILE A 468 -39.79 -21.62 0.77
N ARG A 469 -39.68 -20.28 0.80
CA ARG A 469 -40.04 -19.49 1.99
C ARG A 469 -41.51 -19.69 2.37
N SER A 470 -42.41 -19.59 1.40
CA SER A 470 -43.85 -19.78 1.64
C SER A 470 -44.18 -21.19 2.17
N PHE A 471 -43.52 -22.22 1.61
CA PHE A 471 -43.67 -23.60 2.08
C PHE A 471 -43.20 -23.78 3.53
N VAL A 472 -42.01 -23.26 3.87
CA VAL A 472 -41.46 -23.30 5.24
C VAL A 472 -42.34 -22.53 6.23
N GLU A 473 -42.88 -21.38 5.83
CA GLU A 473 -43.81 -20.59 6.66
C GLU A 473 -45.12 -21.35 6.92
N ASN A 474 -45.65 -22.06 5.93
CA ASN A 474 -46.83 -22.89 6.11
C ASN A 474 -46.59 -24.02 7.13
N LEU A 475 -45.45 -24.72 7.04
CA LEU A 475 -45.06 -25.74 8.02
C LEU A 475 -44.93 -25.16 9.44
N ARG A 476 -44.31 -23.98 9.57
CA ARG A 476 -44.23 -23.27 10.86
C ARG A 476 -45.60 -22.94 11.42
N ARG A 477 -46.54 -22.52 10.59
CA ARG A 477 -47.92 -22.22 10.99
C ARG A 477 -48.64 -23.47 11.48
N ILE A 478 -48.54 -24.59 10.77
CA ILE A 478 -49.10 -25.88 11.19
C ILE A 478 -48.54 -26.30 12.56
N ARG A 479 -47.22 -26.23 12.72
CA ARG A 479 -46.56 -26.53 14.00
C ARG A 479 -46.98 -25.59 15.12
N HIS A 480 -47.11 -24.29 14.84
CA HIS A 480 -47.59 -23.31 15.81
C HIS A 480 -49.02 -23.58 16.25
N HIS A 481 -49.93 -23.90 15.32
CA HIS A 481 -51.32 -24.25 15.63
C HIS A 481 -51.39 -25.51 16.50
N ALA A 482 -50.57 -26.53 16.20
CA ALA A 482 -50.49 -27.75 17.03
C ALA A 482 -49.97 -27.47 18.45
N LEU A 483 -49.03 -26.54 18.62
CA LEU A 483 -48.48 -26.15 19.93
C LEU A 483 -49.44 -25.25 20.72
N CYS A 484 -50.18 -24.38 20.05
CA CYS A 484 -51.17 -23.48 20.65
C CYS A 484 -52.45 -24.19 21.11
N ALA A 485 -52.62 -25.48 20.79
CA ALA A 485 -53.69 -26.31 21.33
C ALA A 485 -53.51 -26.69 22.82
N LYS A 486 -52.38 -26.31 23.47
CA LYS A 486 -52.19 -26.49 24.92
C LYS A 486 -52.92 -25.42 25.73
N ASP A 487 -53.69 -25.85 26.73
CA ASP A 487 -54.51 -24.98 27.58
C ASP A 487 -53.68 -23.89 28.27
N THR A 488 -53.97 -22.63 27.93
CA THR A 488 -53.27 -21.45 28.43
C THR A 488 -53.36 -21.30 29.95
N VAL A 489 -54.39 -21.83 30.62
CA VAL A 489 -54.57 -21.65 32.07
C VAL A 489 -53.65 -22.58 32.89
N GLU A 490 -53.21 -23.69 32.31
CA GLU A 490 -52.47 -24.77 32.99
C GLU A 490 -50.93 -24.63 32.93
N ARG A 491 -50.43 -23.41 32.72
CA ARG A 491 -48.99 -23.16 32.61
C ARG A 491 -48.34 -22.94 33.98
N GLU A 492 -47.59 -23.93 34.48
CA GLU A 492 -46.91 -23.91 35.79
C GLU A 492 -45.72 -22.94 35.89
N ASP A 493 -44.95 -22.74 34.81
CA ASP A 493 -43.75 -21.88 34.75
C ASP A 493 -44.07 -20.40 34.49
N ARG A 494 -45.28 -19.95 34.84
CA ARG A 494 -45.80 -18.64 34.43
C ARG A 494 -45.22 -17.50 35.27
N GLU A 495 -44.43 -16.63 34.64
CA GLU A 495 -43.92 -15.41 35.26
C GLU A 495 -44.94 -14.26 35.31
N GLN A 496 -46.00 -14.26 34.50
CA GLN A 496 -47.00 -13.18 34.53
C GLN A 496 -48.38 -13.73 34.18
N TRP A 497 -49.40 -13.20 34.84
CA TRP A 497 -50.80 -13.45 34.52
C TRP A 497 -51.38 -12.24 33.77
N PRO A 498 -51.53 -12.32 32.44
CA PRO A 498 -52.26 -11.32 31.67
C PRO A 498 -53.73 -11.29 32.11
N ALA A 499 -54.36 -10.11 32.06
CA ALA A 499 -55.77 -9.94 32.44
C ALA A 499 -56.72 -10.88 31.70
N ILE A 500 -56.42 -11.20 30.43
CA ILE A 500 -57.19 -12.16 29.62
C ILE A 500 -57.11 -13.58 30.20
N THR A 501 -55.94 -14.00 30.69
CA THR A 501 -55.79 -15.32 31.33
C THR A 501 -56.50 -15.37 32.68
N VAL A 502 -56.49 -14.27 33.45
CA VAL A 502 -57.22 -14.19 34.72
C VAL A 502 -58.73 -14.28 34.49
N ALA A 503 -59.27 -13.52 33.53
CA ALA A 503 -60.67 -13.58 33.15
C ALA A 503 -61.06 -14.99 32.66
N LYS A 504 -60.21 -15.62 31.84
CA LYS A 504 -60.41 -17.00 31.39
C LYS A 504 -60.38 -18.00 32.55
N SER A 505 -59.45 -17.86 33.49
CA SER A 505 -59.40 -18.73 34.69
C SER A 505 -60.60 -18.57 35.61
N PHE A 506 -61.21 -17.38 35.67
CA PHE A 506 -62.46 -17.15 36.39
C PHE A 506 -63.62 -17.88 35.73
N LEU A 507 -63.79 -17.71 34.41
CA LEU A 507 -64.86 -18.40 33.66
C LEU A 507 -64.73 -19.93 33.68
N GLU A 508 -63.49 -20.43 33.79
CA GLU A 508 -63.19 -21.87 33.90
C GLU A 508 -63.21 -22.39 35.34
N GLY A 509 -63.53 -21.57 36.35
CA GLY A 509 -63.60 -21.98 37.76
C GLY A 509 -62.24 -22.31 38.39
N LYS A 510 -61.14 -21.84 37.79
CA LYS A 510 -59.74 -22.12 38.18
C LYS A 510 -59.03 -20.89 38.77
N LEU A 511 -59.78 -19.93 39.31
CA LEU A 511 -59.24 -18.66 39.80
C LEU A 511 -58.30 -18.85 41.01
N ASP A 512 -58.41 -19.95 41.73
CA ASP A 512 -57.55 -20.30 42.88
C ASP A 512 -56.06 -20.38 42.52
N LYS A 513 -55.73 -20.79 41.28
CA LYS A 513 -54.34 -20.82 40.80
C LYS A 513 -53.75 -19.42 40.69
N PHE A 514 -54.57 -18.47 40.25
CA PHE A 514 -54.18 -17.06 40.20
C PHE A 514 -54.06 -16.48 41.62
N LYS A 515 -54.97 -16.85 42.54
CA LYS A 515 -54.90 -16.47 43.96
C LYS A 515 -53.59 -16.90 44.60
N ALA A 516 -53.26 -18.19 44.49
CA ALA A 516 -52.03 -18.76 45.03
C ALA A 516 -50.77 -18.06 44.47
N TYR A 517 -50.74 -17.79 43.16
CA TYR A 517 -49.66 -17.03 42.52
C TYR A 517 -49.54 -15.60 43.08
N THR A 518 -50.67 -14.91 43.31
CA THR A 518 -50.64 -13.56 43.87
C THR A 518 -50.12 -13.56 45.31
N GLU A 519 -50.51 -14.54 46.13
CA GLU A 519 -50.09 -14.66 47.53
C GLU A 519 -48.58 -14.95 47.64
N THR A 520 -48.04 -15.87 46.83
CA THR A 520 -46.60 -16.17 46.84
C THR A 520 -45.72 -15.04 46.33
N ARG A 521 -46.13 -14.33 45.26
CA ARG A 521 -45.24 -13.40 44.54
C ARG A 521 -45.46 -11.91 44.87
N ALA A 522 -46.65 -11.55 45.33
CA ALA A 522 -46.94 -10.21 45.83
C ALA A 522 -46.71 -10.07 47.35
N GLY A 523 -46.48 -11.19 48.07
CA GLY A 523 -46.22 -11.20 49.51
C GLY A 523 -47.44 -10.87 50.36
N GLU A 524 -48.64 -11.11 49.82
CA GLU A 524 -49.91 -10.96 50.55
C GLU A 524 -50.08 -12.20 51.45
N LYS A 525 -50.39 -11.98 52.72
CA LYS A 525 -50.60 -13.07 53.68
C LYS A 525 -52.05 -13.56 53.57
N PRO A 526 -52.29 -14.87 53.37
CA PRO A 526 -53.65 -15.42 53.29
C PRO A 526 -54.50 -15.09 54.52
N GLU A 527 -53.87 -14.87 55.69
CA GLU A 527 -54.52 -14.59 56.97
C GLU A 527 -54.78 -13.09 57.22
N ASP A 528 -54.36 -12.17 56.34
CA ASP A 528 -54.59 -10.72 56.49
C ASP A 528 -56.07 -10.38 56.19
N PRO A 529 -56.83 -9.85 57.17
CA PRO A 529 -58.23 -9.46 56.97
C PRO A 529 -58.43 -8.46 55.82
N THR A 530 -57.43 -7.62 55.55
CA THR A 530 -57.45 -6.62 54.47
C THR A 530 -57.34 -7.28 53.10
N TRP A 531 -56.51 -8.32 52.99
CA TRP A 531 -56.34 -9.11 51.77
C TRP A 531 -57.61 -9.92 51.48
N ILE A 532 -58.15 -10.59 52.50
CA ILE A 532 -59.38 -11.39 52.38
C ILE A 532 -60.53 -10.53 51.84
N LYS A 533 -60.77 -9.37 52.45
CA LYS A 533 -61.82 -8.43 52.00
C LYS A 533 -61.58 -7.92 50.58
N ARG A 534 -60.33 -7.61 50.22
CA ARG A 534 -60.01 -7.10 48.88
C ARG A 534 -60.15 -8.19 47.81
N TRP A 535 -59.82 -9.43 48.14
CA TRP A 535 -60.01 -10.57 47.24
C TRP A 535 -61.49 -10.88 47.05
N SER A 536 -62.30 -10.90 48.13
CA SER A 536 -63.74 -11.14 48.01
C SER A 536 -64.43 -10.07 47.15
N THR A 537 -64.14 -8.78 47.37
CA THR A 537 -64.67 -7.69 46.53
C THR A 537 -64.21 -7.79 45.07
N PHE A 538 -63.00 -8.30 44.81
CA PHE A 538 -62.55 -8.54 43.44
C PHE A 538 -63.34 -9.66 42.77
N VAL A 539 -63.60 -10.77 43.48
CA VAL A 539 -64.41 -11.88 42.96
C VAL A 539 -65.86 -11.46 42.74
N GLU A 540 -66.47 -10.73 43.68
CA GLU A 540 -67.82 -10.15 43.51
C GLU A 540 -67.91 -9.27 42.26
N SER A 541 -66.92 -8.40 42.05
CA SER A 541 -66.87 -7.54 40.85
C SER A 541 -66.67 -8.34 39.54
N LEU A 542 -66.06 -9.53 39.60
CA LEU A 542 -65.98 -10.42 38.42
C LEU A 542 -67.33 -11.11 38.16
N GLU A 543 -68.05 -11.54 39.20
CA GLU A 543 -69.38 -12.14 39.06
C GLU A 543 -70.41 -11.13 38.54
N GLU A 544 -70.40 -9.89 39.02
CA GLU A 544 -71.27 -8.82 38.51
C GLU A 544 -71.08 -8.53 37.01
N ASN A 545 -69.89 -8.84 36.47
CA ASN A 545 -69.53 -8.56 35.09
C ASN A 545 -69.34 -9.84 34.25
N ARG A 546 -69.86 -10.99 34.70
CA ARG A 546 -69.57 -12.32 34.12
C ARG A 546 -69.84 -12.44 32.62
N ASP A 547 -70.88 -11.78 32.13
CA ASP A 547 -71.33 -11.88 30.73
C ASP A 547 -70.66 -10.84 29.80
N ASP A 548 -69.88 -9.89 30.33
CA ASP A 548 -69.16 -8.88 29.55
C ASP A 548 -67.64 -9.14 29.58
N ALA A 549 -67.15 -9.73 28.48
CA ALA A 549 -65.73 -10.04 28.30
C ALA A 549 -64.80 -8.81 28.37
N HIS A 550 -65.27 -7.64 27.94
CA HIS A 550 -64.48 -6.41 28.00
C HIS A 550 -64.43 -5.85 29.42
N ALA A 551 -65.56 -5.87 30.13
CA ALA A 551 -65.63 -5.50 31.54
C ALA A 551 -64.77 -6.43 32.42
N LEU A 552 -64.84 -7.75 32.25
CA LEU A 552 -63.99 -8.72 32.97
C LEU A 552 -62.51 -8.42 32.79
N LYS A 553 -62.07 -8.22 31.54
CA LYS A 553 -60.67 -7.88 31.24
C LYS A 553 -60.25 -6.56 31.90
N SER A 554 -61.14 -5.57 31.92
CA SER A 554 -60.92 -4.27 32.56
C SER A 554 -60.77 -4.42 34.08
N THR A 555 -61.67 -5.16 34.72
CA THR A 555 -61.66 -5.43 36.16
C THR A 555 -60.39 -6.17 36.59
N CYS A 556 -60.00 -7.24 35.87
CA CYS A 556 -58.73 -7.93 36.10
C CYS A 556 -57.51 -7.01 35.91
N SER A 557 -57.53 -6.13 34.91
CA SER A 557 -56.43 -5.19 34.64
C SER A 557 -56.28 -4.15 35.77
N LYS A 558 -57.40 -3.60 36.26
CA LYS A 558 -57.42 -2.63 37.37
C LYS A 558 -56.92 -3.26 38.67
N PHE A 559 -57.36 -4.48 38.99
CA PHE A 559 -56.90 -5.22 40.17
C PHE A 559 -55.38 -5.43 40.15
N MET A 560 -54.84 -5.87 39.01
CA MET A 560 -53.40 -6.07 38.82
C MET A 560 -52.60 -4.77 38.84
N ALA A 561 -53.14 -3.67 38.30
CA ALA A 561 -52.52 -2.37 38.39
C ALA A 561 -52.42 -1.88 39.86
N ALA A 562 -53.49 -2.03 40.63
CA ALA A 562 -53.50 -1.69 42.06
C ALA A 562 -52.48 -2.53 42.86
N GLN A 563 -52.33 -3.82 42.54
CA GLN A 563 -51.31 -4.70 43.12
C GLN A 563 -49.88 -4.18 42.83
N ARG A 564 -49.58 -3.83 41.57
CA ARG A 564 -48.26 -3.26 41.21
C ARG A 564 -47.95 -1.94 41.93
N ILE A 565 -48.94 -1.05 42.06
CA ILE A 565 -48.79 0.23 42.76
C ILE A 565 -48.51 0.02 44.25
N LYS A 566 -49.21 -0.92 44.90
CA LYS A 566 -48.97 -1.27 46.32
C LYS A 566 -47.53 -1.77 46.52
N LYS A 567 -47.06 -2.69 45.68
CA LYS A 567 -45.69 -3.21 45.73
C LYS A 567 -44.63 -2.12 45.51
N TYR A 568 -44.86 -1.22 44.54
CA TYR A 568 -43.98 -0.08 44.31
C TYR A 568 -43.90 0.85 45.53
N ARG A 569 -45.03 1.17 46.16
CA ARG A 569 -45.06 1.98 47.39
C ARG A 569 -44.30 1.30 48.53
N ALA A 570 -44.52 0.01 48.76
CA ALA A 570 -43.80 -0.75 49.79
C ALA A 570 -42.28 -0.79 49.56
N SER A 571 -41.83 -0.93 48.30
CA SER A 571 -40.39 -0.88 47.97
C SER A 571 -39.76 0.50 48.22
N LYS A 572 -40.53 1.60 48.03
CA LYS A 572 -40.05 2.97 48.23
C LYS A 572 -39.94 3.31 49.73
N THR A 573 -40.85 2.79 50.56
CA THR A 573 -40.78 2.93 52.02
C THR A 573 -39.59 2.19 52.62
N MET A 574 -39.21 1.02 52.06
CA MET A 574 -38.00 0.30 52.49
C MET A 574 -36.67 0.94 52.07
N ILE A 575 -36.67 1.76 51.01
CA ILE A 575 -35.48 2.51 50.57
C ILE A 575 -35.25 3.76 51.44
N ASN A 576 -36.29 4.34 52.03
CA ASN A 576 -36.18 5.48 52.96
C ASN A 576 -35.90 5.08 54.42
N LEU A 577 -35.81 3.78 54.72
CA LEU A 577 -35.49 3.21 56.05
C LEU A 577 -34.11 2.49 56.07
N LYS A 578 -33.34 2.61 54.98
CA LYS A 578 -31.92 2.26 54.89
C LYS A 578 -31.12 3.53 54.63
#